data_AF-A0A4U5N8M0-F1
#
_entry.id   AF-A0A4U5N8M0-F1
#
_cell.length_a   1.000
_cell.length_b   1.000
_cell.length_c   1.000
_cell.angle_alpha   90.00
_cell.angle_beta   90.00
_cell.angle_gamma   90.00
#
_symmetry.space_group_name_H-M   'P 1'
#
loop_
_entity.id
_entity.type
_entity.pdbx_description
1 polymer ?
#
loop_
_entity_poly.entity_id
_entity_poly.type
_entity_poly.pdbx_seq_one_letter_code
_entity_poly.pdbx_strand_id
1 'polypeptide(L)'
;MAVLSHLVAVLSFVSLYSFIPNACLAASEMNAIDQCWKLNTNWRRSRQLLATCSVGFAGKMTNNVGRDVILYKVSDPSDDPVSPKKGTLRYGATMITGKVWITFKRNMNIKLEKPLLISIYTAIDGRGVNVGIEGFGCLLVYRATDVIIHGLRIHHCKAQGPSTVMGPDGKQMQLGQMDGDAIRLVSASKVWIDHSTLFSCQDGLLDVTRGSTFVTVSNNWFRDQDKVMLLGHDDGFLRDKGMKVTVAFNHFGPNCNQRMPR
;
A
#
# COMPACT_ATOMS: atom_id res chain seq x y z
N MET A 1 -33.72 78.82 -20.61
CA MET A 1 -34.34 77.82 -19.71
C MET A 1 -33.28 76.77 -19.41
N ALA A 2 -32.67 76.83 -18.22
CA ALA A 2 -31.69 75.84 -17.76
C ALA A 2 -32.44 74.70 -17.07
N VAL A 3 -32.23 73.46 -17.52
CA VAL A 3 -32.79 72.26 -16.88
C VAL A 3 -31.68 71.61 -16.06
N LEU A 4 -31.86 71.65 -14.74
CA LEU A 4 -30.98 71.05 -13.74
C LEU A 4 -31.35 69.56 -13.61
N SER A 5 -30.48 68.64 -14.05
CA SER A 5 -30.69 67.20 -13.82
C SER A 5 -30.00 66.77 -12.53
N HIS A 6 -30.79 66.39 -11.52
CA HIS A 6 -30.29 65.81 -10.28
C HIS A 6 -29.78 64.37 -10.50
N LEU A 7 -28.54 64.12 -10.08
CA LEU A 7 -27.91 62.81 -10.04
C LEU A 7 -28.30 62.11 -8.72
N VAL A 8 -29.04 61.01 -8.78
CA VAL A 8 -29.32 60.16 -7.60
C VAL A 8 -28.27 59.05 -7.55
N ALA A 9 -27.41 59.08 -6.52
CA ALA A 9 -26.44 58.02 -6.27
C ALA A 9 -27.11 56.87 -5.50
N VAL A 10 -27.23 55.69 -6.14
CA VAL A 10 -27.69 54.46 -5.49
C VAL A 10 -26.49 53.75 -4.90
N LEU A 11 -26.34 53.81 -3.57
CA LEU A 11 -25.35 53.03 -2.81
C LEU A 11 -25.83 51.58 -2.71
N SER A 12 -25.29 50.72 -3.56
CA SER A 12 -25.47 49.26 -3.46
C SER A 12 -24.62 48.70 -2.31
N PHE A 13 -25.28 48.27 -1.22
CA PHE A 13 -24.66 47.48 -0.16
C PHE A 13 -24.23 46.11 -0.72
N VAL A 14 -22.93 45.92 -0.93
CA VAL A 14 -22.35 44.60 -1.22
C VAL A 14 -22.19 43.88 0.11
N SER A 15 -23.02 42.89 0.37
CA SER A 15 -22.89 42.00 1.53
C SER A 15 -21.59 41.19 1.40
N LEU A 16 -20.61 41.47 2.25
CA LEU A 16 -19.40 40.66 2.40
C LEU A 16 -19.79 39.31 3.00
N TYR A 17 -20.13 38.34 2.14
CA TYR A 17 -20.09 36.94 2.53
C TYR A 17 -18.63 36.57 2.79
N SER A 18 -18.29 36.41 4.07
CA SER A 18 -17.05 35.82 4.53
C SER A 18 -16.93 34.41 3.96
N PHE A 19 -16.07 34.26 2.95
CA PHE A 19 -15.63 32.95 2.47
C PHE A 19 -14.90 32.25 3.61
N ILE A 20 -15.59 31.34 4.30
CA ILE A 20 -14.93 30.34 5.13
C ILE A 20 -14.12 29.48 4.17
N PRO A 21 -12.78 29.38 4.32
CA PRO A 21 -11.98 28.58 3.40
C PRO A 21 -12.39 27.11 3.49
N ASN A 22 -12.59 26.49 2.32
CA ASN A 22 -13.00 25.10 2.06
C ASN A 22 -12.22 23.98 2.82
N ALA A 23 -11.24 24.32 3.65
CA ALA A 23 -10.48 23.34 4.43
C ALA A 23 -11.34 22.63 5.49
N CYS A 24 -12.37 23.30 6.04
CA CYS A 24 -13.21 22.71 7.08
C CYS A 24 -14.25 21.70 6.52
N LEU A 25 -14.73 21.92 5.29
CA LEU A 25 -15.67 21.01 4.61
C LEU A 25 -15.01 19.70 4.14
N ALA A 26 -13.70 19.68 3.87
CA ALA A 26 -12.98 18.46 3.50
C ALA A 26 -12.73 17.49 4.67
N ALA A 27 -12.89 17.95 5.92
CA ALA A 27 -12.66 17.13 7.10
C ALA A 27 -13.83 16.22 7.47
N SER A 28 -15.03 16.43 6.90
CA SER A 28 -16.26 15.74 7.32
C SER A 28 -16.48 14.35 6.69
N GLU A 29 -15.63 13.89 5.77
CA GLU A 29 -15.80 12.57 5.11
C GLU A 29 -14.55 11.66 5.13
N MET A 30 -13.57 11.90 6.02
CA MET A 30 -12.44 10.98 6.17
C MET A 30 -12.75 9.86 7.17
N ASN A 31 -12.42 8.61 6.81
CA ASN A 31 -12.50 7.50 7.75
C ASN A 31 -11.43 7.58 8.85
N ALA A 32 -11.56 6.75 9.88
CA ALA A 32 -10.71 6.76 11.07
C ALA A 32 -9.19 6.61 10.78
N ILE A 33 -8.82 5.89 9.72
CA ILE A 33 -7.40 5.73 9.33
C ILE A 33 -6.90 7.03 8.71
N ASP A 34 -7.63 7.55 7.73
CA ASP A 34 -7.24 8.74 6.98
C ASP A 34 -7.25 10.00 7.83
N GLN A 35 -8.24 10.16 8.72
CA GLN A 35 -8.31 11.27 9.66
C GLN A 35 -7.07 11.36 10.55
N CYS A 36 -6.44 10.22 10.88
CA CYS A 36 -5.27 10.17 11.74
C CYS A 36 -3.99 10.76 11.10
N TRP A 37 -3.80 10.62 9.77
CA TRP A 37 -2.55 11.06 9.12
C TRP A 37 -2.72 12.07 8.00
N LYS A 38 -3.84 12.09 7.26
CA LYS A 38 -4.00 12.97 6.09
C LYS A 38 -4.11 14.45 6.47
N LEU A 39 -4.60 14.74 7.68
CA LEU A 39 -4.64 16.10 8.23
C LEU A 39 -3.24 16.68 8.49
N ASN A 40 -2.20 15.85 8.54
CA ASN A 40 -0.82 16.32 8.69
C ASN A 40 -0.28 16.82 7.35
N THR A 41 -0.35 18.14 7.13
CA THR A 41 0.20 18.81 5.94
C THR A 41 1.72 18.62 5.79
N ASN A 42 2.43 18.32 6.89
CA ASN A 42 3.87 18.06 6.94
C ASN A 42 4.22 16.56 6.92
N TRP A 43 3.32 15.69 6.47
CA TRP A 43 3.53 14.23 6.43
C TRP A 43 4.86 13.82 5.78
N ARG A 44 5.39 14.60 4.83
CA ARG A 44 6.70 14.34 4.18
C ARG A 44 7.87 14.33 5.16
N ARG A 45 7.83 15.19 6.18
CA ARG A 45 8.86 15.27 7.23
C ARG A 45 8.66 14.22 8.33
N SER A 46 7.44 13.70 8.44
CA SER A 46 7.04 12.76 9.50
C SER A 46 6.37 11.51 8.92
N ARG A 47 6.97 10.93 7.87
CA ARG A 47 6.37 9.80 7.11
C ARG A 47 5.96 8.64 8.02
N GLN A 48 6.80 8.32 8.99
CA GLN A 48 6.61 7.22 9.94
C GLN A 48 5.37 7.38 10.83
N LEU A 49 4.81 8.58 10.99
CA LEU A 49 3.55 8.76 11.74
C LEU A 49 2.39 7.98 11.14
N LEU A 50 2.43 7.65 9.85
CA LEU A 50 1.46 6.76 9.22
C LEU A 50 1.29 5.45 10.00
N ALA A 51 2.39 4.89 10.53
CA ALA A 51 2.39 3.60 11.20
C ALA A 51 1.54 3.57 12.49
N THR A 52 1.24 4.73 13.09
CA THR A 52 0.36 4.83 14.26
C THR A 52 -1.12 4.94 13.88
N CYS A 53 -1.45 4.98 12.59
CA CYS A 53 -2.81 5.20 12.11
C CYS A 53 -3.53 3.91 11.65
N SER A 54 -2.82 2.80 11.51
CA SER A 54 -3.45 1.49 11.28
C SER A 54 -4.48 1.16 12.38
N VAL A 55 -5.52 0.41 12.01
CA VAL A 55 -6.59 -0.08 12.90
C VAL A 55 -6.85 -1.56 12.62
N GLY A 56 -7.80 -2.19 13.32
CA GLY A 56 -8.15 -3.59 13.09
C GLY A 56 -7.10 -4.56 13.65
N PHE A 57 -7.07 -5.77 13.10
CA PHE A 57 -6.27 -6.86 13.66
C PHE A 57 -4.75 -6.70 13.49
N ALA A 58 -4.26 -5.96 12.49
CA ALA A 58 -2.84 -5.60 12.45
C ALA A 58 -2.43 -4.70 13.63
N GLY A 59 -3.39 -3.99 14.23
CA GLY A 59 -3.13 -3.01 15.27
C GLY A 59 -2.22 -1.89 14.77
N LYS A 60 -1.57 -1.19 15.70
CA LYS A 60 -0.60 -0.15 15.35
C LYS A 60 0.70 -0.78 14.87
N MET A 61 1.30 -0.21 13.84
CA MET A 61 2.54 -0.67 13.21
C MET A 61 3.78 -0.02 13.85
N THR A 62 3.75 0.18 15.17
CA THR A 62 4.79 0.92 15.91
C THR A 62 6.18 0.26 15.89
N ASN A 63 6.28 -1.02 15.53
CA ASN A 63 7.57 -1.68 15.35
C ASN A 63 8.29 -1.23 14.07
N ASN A 64 7.60 -0.56 13.13
CA ASN A 64 8.18 -0.01 11.90
C ASN A 64 8.73 1.41 12.08
N VAL A 65 8.67 1.98 13.30
CA VAL A 65 9.15 3.33 13.60
C VAL A 65 10.28 3.31 14.62
N GLY A 66 11.05 4.39 14.69
CA GLY A 66 12.14 4.53 15.65
C GLY A 66 13.39 5.16 15.05
N ARG A 67 14.36 5.45 15.92
CA ARG A 67 15.67 6.00 15.52
C ARG A 67 16.53 4.99 14.77
N ASP A 68 16.24 3.70 14.93
CA ASP A 68 16.90 2.58 14.29
C ASP A 68 16.34 2.25 12.89
N VAL A 69 15.32 2.99 12.42
CA VAL A 69 14.74 2.78 11.10
C VAL A 69 15.65 3.35 10.02
N ILE A 70 16.07 2.49 9.11
CA ILE A 70 16.84 2.88 7.94
C ILE A 70 15.90 3.49 6.91
N LEU A 71 16.13 4.75 6.56
CA LEU A 71 15.40 5.42 5.47
C LEU A 71 16.05 5.04 4.14
N TYR A 72 15.33 4.30 3.32
CA TYR A 72 15.80 3.87 2.01
C TYR A 72 14.99 4.54 0.90
N LYS A 73 15.68 5.00 -0.14
CA LYS A 73 15.04 5.68 -1.27
C LYS A 73 15.38 4.96 -2.57
N VAL A 74 14.38 4.32 -3.16
CA VAL A 74 14.48 3.69 -4.48
C VAL A 74 14.68 4.77 -5.52
N SER A 75 15.72 4.63 -6.32
CA SER A 75 16.09 5.54 -7.40
C SER A 75 16.24 4.84 -8.76
N ASP A 76 16.29 3.52 -8.77
CA ASP A 76 16.49 2.67 -9.92
C ASP A 76 15.31 1.68 -10.03
N PRO A 77 14.54 1.70 -11.14
CA PRO A 77 13.41 0.81 -11.33
C PRO A 77 13.79 -0.58 -11.85
N SER A 78 15.07 -0.84 -12.13
CA SER A 78 15.52 -2.17 -12.56
C SER A 78 15.37 -3.21 -11.44
N ASP A 79 15.30 -4.46 -11.84
CA ASP A 79 15.24 -5.60 -10.94
C ASP A 79 16.29 -6.63 -11.36
N ASP A 80 17.05 -7.14 -10.40
CA ASP A 80 17.88 -8.32 -10.56
C ASP A 80 17.48 -9.28 -9.44
N PRO A 81 16.90 -10.45 -9.76
CA PRO A 81 16.27 -11.30 -8.78
C PRO A 81 17.27 -11.92 -7.79
N VAL A 82 18.55 -12.02 -8.12
CA VAL A 82 19.56 -12.74 -7.34
C VAL A 82 20.75 -11.88 -6.89
N SER A 83 20.96 -10.72 -7.53
CA SER A 83 22.03 -9.77 -7.20
C SER A 83 21.51 -8.33 -7.27
N PRO A 84 20.54 -7.97 -6.40
CA PRO A 84 19.93 -6.65 -6.47
C PRO A 84 20.95 -5.54 -6.17
N LYS A 85 20.96 -4.49 -7.00
CA LYS A 85 21.84 -3.34 -6.84
C LYS A 85 21.27 -2.33 -5.84
N LYS A 86 22.14 -1.69 -5.06
CA LYS A 86 21.72 -0.55 -4.22
C LYS A 86 21.08 0.53 -5.10
N GLY A 87 19.88 0.95 -4.72
CA GLY A 87 19.02 1.87 -5.46
C GLY A 87 17.74 1.21 -5.97
N THR A 88 17.68 -0.13 -6.07
CA THR A 88 16.49 -0.87 -6.49
C THR A 88 15.55 -1.19 -5.33
N LEU A 89 14.27 -1.45 -5.65
CA LEU A 89 13.30 -1.88 -4.65
C LEU A 89 13.70 -3.22 -4.00
N ARG A 90 14.19 -4.19 -4.79
CA ARG A 90 14.59 -5.49 -4.26
C ARG A 90 15.71 -5.37 -3.24
N TYR A 91 16.73 -4.54 -3.50
CA TYR A 91 17.79 -4.31 -2.52
C TYR A 91 17.20 -3.79 -1.20
N GLY A 92 16.34 -2.78 -1.27
CA GLY A 92 15.70 -2.20 -0.08
C GLY A 92 14.91 -3.21 0.73
N ALA A 93 14.18 -4.11 0.06
CA ALA A 93 13.28 -5.07 0.70
C ALA A 93 13.98 -6.37 1.20
N THR A 94 15.21 -6.64 0.78
CA THR A 94 15.89 -7.95 1.04
C THR A 94 17.29 -7.84 1.62
N MET A 95 18.05 -6.80 1.27
CA MET A 95 19.46 -6.67 1.67
C MET A 95 19.64 -5.86 2.96
N ILE A 96 18.63 -5.07 3.36
CA ILE A 96 18.71 -4.22 4.55
C ILE A 96 18.31 -5.04 5.77
N THR A 97 19.25 -5.20 6.71
CA THR A 97 19.02 -5.86 7.98
C THR A 97 18.36 -4.89 8.98
N GLY A 98 17.34 -5.36 9.71
CA GLY A 98 16.62 -4.53 10.69
C GLY A 98 15.42 -3.80 10.08
N LYS A 99 15.05 -2.66 10.66
CA LYS A 99 13.87 -1.90 10.24
C LYS A 99 14.19 -1.00 9.05
N VAL A 100 13.32 -0.99 8.05
CA VAL A 100 13.49 -0.13 6.86
C VAL A 100 12.19 0.56 6.48
N TRP A 101 12.30 1.84 6.15
CA TRP A 101 11.23 2.64 5.53
C TRP A 101 11.63 3.01 4.10
N ILE A 102 11.08 2.28 3.14
CA ILE A 102 11.34 2.39 1.71
C ILE A 102 10.43 3.46 1.10
N THR A 103 11.04 4.42 0.41
CA THR A 103 10.37 5.49 -0.35
C THR A 103 10.90 5.53 -1.78
N PHE A 104 10.32 6.38 -2.62
CA PHE A 104 10.63 6.43 -4.05
C PHE A 104 11.03 7.84 -4.47
N LYS A 105 12.10 7.96 -5.27
CA LYS A 105 12.65 9.25 -5.71
C LYS A 105 11.74 10.00 -6.68
N ARG A 106 11.00 9.28 -7.51
CA ARG A 106 10.17 9.79 -8.61
C ARG A 106 9.10 8.76 -8.97
N ASN A 107 8.17 9.14 -9.85
CA ASN A 107 7.27 8.18 -10.48
C ASN A 107 8.09 7.08 -11.16
N MET A 108 7.69 5.82 -11.00
CA MET A 108 8.37 4.70 -11.64
C MET A 108 7.46 3.50 -11.83
N ASN A 109 7.71 2.75 -12.90
CA ASN A 109 7.14 1.43 -13.11
C ASN A 109 8.27 0.41 -12.94
N ILE A 110 8.10 -0.50 -11.99
CA ILE A 110 9.06 -1.54 -11.64
C ILE A 110 8.51 -2.85 -12.19
N LYS A 111 9.24 -3.45 -13.13
CA LYS A 111 8.91 -4.75 -13.68
C LYS A 111 9.79 -5.79 -13.01
N LEU A 112 9.18 -6.58 -12.13
CA LEU A 112 9.87 -7.64 -11.39
C LEU A 112 10.15 -8.83 -12.30
N GLU A 113 11.40 -9.28 -12.29
CA GLU A 113 11.81 -10.45 -13.07
C GLU A 113 11.36 -11.76 -12.39
N LYS A 114 11.28 -11.76 -11.06
CA LYS A 114 10.88 -12.87 -10.17
C LYS A 114 10.14 -12.31 -8.94
N PRO A 115 9.50 -13.14 -8.08
CA PRO A 115 8.75 -12.62 -6.94
C PRO A 115 9.67 -11.82 -6.02
N LEU A 116 9.16 -10.72 -5.48
CA LEU A 116 9.86 -9.89 -4.52
C LEU A 116 9.50 -10.32 -3.09
N LEU A 117 10.46 -10.93 -2.40
CA LEU A 117 10.35 -11.17 -0.96
C LEU A 117 10.45 -9.84 -0.21
N ILE A 118 9.54 -9.63 0.74
CA ILE A 118 9.55 -8.49 1.64
C ILE A 118 9.98 -8.97 3.02
N SER A 119 11.10 -8.43 3.52
CA SER A 119 11.64 -8.79 4.82
C SER A 119 10.80 -8.26 5.98
N ILE A 120 11.04 -8.79 7.17
CA ILE A 120 10.46 -8.30 8.42
C ILE A 120 10.70 -6.80 8.63
N TYR A 121 9.85 -6.14 9.41
CA TYR A 121 10.00 -4.72 9.79
C TYR A 121 10.17 -3.75 8.61
N THR A 122 9.58 -4.09 7.47
CA THR A 122 9.68 -3.30 6.23
C THR A 122 8.41 -2.49 6.01
N ALA A 123 8.55 -1.18 5.80
CA ALA A 123 7.49 -0.33 5.29
C ALA A 123 7.82 0.12 3.86
N ILE A 124 6.92 -0.12 2.91
CA ILE A 124 7.00 0.38 1.54
C ILE A 124 5.96 1.49 1.37
N ASP A 125 6.43 2.73 1.20
CA ASP A 125 5.63 3.95 1.22
C ASP A 125 5.72 4.70 -0.12
N GLY A 126 4.70 4.51 -0.95
CA GLY A 126 4.55 5.14 -2.26
C GLY A 126 4.11 6.61 -2.22
N ARG A 127 3.83 7.20 -1.05
CA ARG A 127 3.25 8.57 -1.00
C ARG A 127 4.14 9.61 -1.69
N GLY A 128 3.48 10.43 -2.51
CA GLY A 128 4.06 11.59 -3.18
C GLY A 128 4.54 11.33 -4.61
N VAL A 129 4.49 10.07 -5.08
CA VAL A 129 4.81 9.67 -6.46
C VAL A 129 3.91 8.51 -6.88
N ASN A 130 3.82 8.25 -8.18
CA ASN A 130 3.11 7.09 -8.72
C ASN A 130 4.09 5.93 -8.92
N VAL A 131 3.87 4.82 -8.20
CA VAL A 131 4.71 3.62 -8.29
C VAL A 131 3.86 2.45 -8.79
N GLY A 132 4.14 2.00 -10.01
CA GLY A 132 3.60 0.77 -10.59
C GLY A 132 4.53 -0.41 -10.34
N ILE A 133 3.99 -1.56 -9.97
CA ILE A 133 4.71 -2.83 -9.83
C ILE A 133 3.97 -3.90 -10.65
N GLU A 134 4.70 -4.54 -11.55
CA GLU A 134 4.21 -5.63 -12.39
C GLU A 134 5.29 -6.70 -12.58
N GLY A 135 5.00 -7.74 -13.36
CA GLY A 135 5.96 -8.78 -13.69
C GLY A 135 5.60 -10.13 -13.08
N PHE A 136 6.58 -10.94 -12.69
CA PHE A 136 6.32 -12.31 -12.28
C PHE A 136 6.20 -12.46 -10.76
N GLY A 137 5.09 -13.03 -10.28
CA GLY A 137 4.79 -13.32 -8.86
C GLY A 137 4.65 -12.13 -7.91
N CYS A 138 5.00 -10.92 -8.35
CA CYS A 138 4.87 -9.65 -7.63
C CYS A 138 5.34 -9.71 -6.16
N LEU A 139 4.50 -9.35 -5.18
CA LEU A 139 4.95 -9.20 -3.78
C LEU A 139 4.66 -10.46 -2.96
N LEU A 140 5.68 -10.95 -2.24
CA LEU A 140 5.58 -12.09 -1.34
C LEU A 140 6.08 -11.72 0.06
N VAL A 141 5.18 -11.79 1.04
CA VAL A 141 5.51 -11.71 2.48
C VAL A 141 5.51 -13.13 3.03
N TYR A 142 6.70 -13.71 3.16
CA TYR A 142 6.87 -15.10 3.58
C TYR A 142 7.53 -15.18 4.95
N ARG A 143 6.84 -15.77 5.93
CA ARG A 143 7.35 -15.94 7.32
C ARG A 143 7.89 -14.65 7.93
N ALA A 144 7.24 -13.53 7.61
CA ALA A 144 7.65 -12.19 8.04
C ALA A 144 6.58 -11.51 8.89
N THR A 145 7.01 -10.56 9.73
CA THR A 145 6.15 -9.76 10.60
C THR A 145 6.39 -8.26 10.47
N ASP A 146 5.38 -7.47 10.84
CA ASP A 146 5.43 -6.01 10.90
C ASP A 146 5.79 -5.42 9.54
N VAL A 147 4.93 -5.68 8.54
CA VAL A 147 5.10 -5.19 7.16
C VAL A 147 4.00 -4.20 6.81
N ILE A 148 4.38 -3.04 6.24
CA ILE A 148 3.47 -2.03 5.71
C ILE A 148 3.64 -1.95 4.20
N ILE A 149 2.55 -2.09 3.45
CA ILE A 149 2.51 -1.87 2.00
C ILE A 149 1.50 -0.75 1.76
N HIS A 150 2.00 0.43 1.37
CA HIS A 150 1.18 1.64 1.31
C HIS A 150 1.37 2.45 0.03
N GLY A 151 0.28 2.82 -0.64
CA GLY A 151 0.30 3.79 -1.74
C GLY A 151 0.91 3.26 -3.05
N LEU A 152 0.78 1.96 -3.35
CA LEU A 152 1.34 1.34 -4.55
C LEU A 152 0.26 0.99 -5.58
N ARG A 153 0.64 0.88 -6.85
CA ARG A 153 -0.19 0.26 -7.90
C ARG A 153 0.43 -1.08 -8.26
N ILE A 154 -0.26 -2.19 -8.02
CA ILE A 154 0.27 -3.54 -8.27
C ILE A 154 -0.65 -4.22 -9.28
N HIS A 155 -0.12 -4.58 -10.44
CA HIS A 155 -0.93 -4.99 -11.56
C HIS A 155 -0.20 -5.88 -12.55
N HIS A 156 -0.94 -6.58 -13.42
CA HIS A 156 -0.37 -7.42 -14.48
C HIS A 156 0.68 -8.42 -13.95
N CYS A 157 0.46 -8.92 -12.74
CA CYS A 157 1.28 -9.95 -12.14
C CYS A 157 1.02 -11.28 -12.84
N LYS A 158 2.10 -12.02 -13.14
CA LYS A 158 2.08 -13.25 -13.93
C LYS A 158 2.60 -14.44 -13.15
N ALA A 159 2.04 -15.60 -13.46
CA ALA A 159 2.50 -16.87 -12.97
C ALA A 159 3.92 -17.17 -13.45
N GLN A 160 4.66 -17.97 -12.68
CA GLN A 160 5.96 -18.48 -13.08
C GLN A 160 6.30 -19.79 -12.37
N GLY A 161 7.17 -20.54 -13.02
CA GLY A 161 7.80 -21.72 -12.44
C GLY A 161 8.68 -21.40 -11.22
N PRO A 162 9.16 -22.45 -10.53
CA PRO A 162 10.14 -22.32 -9.45
C PRO A 162 11.33 -21.44 -9.84
N SER A 163 11.82 -20.63 -8.89
CA SER A 163 12.90 -19.68 -9.14
C SER A 163 13.71 -19.39 -7.90
N THR A 164 15.01 -19.15 -8.07
CA THR A 164 15.86 -18.58 -7.03
C THR A 164 15.70 -17.07 -7.00
N VAL A 165 15.55 -16.50 -5.80
CA VAL A 165 15.49 -15.05 -5.58
C VAL A 165 16.27 -14.64 -4.35
N MET A 166 16.59 -13.36 -4.26
CA MET A 166 17.12 -12.73 -3.06
C MET A 166 16.03 -12.62 -2.00
N GLY A 167 16.31 -13.13 -0.82
CA GLY A 167 15.47 -13.09 0.37
C GLY A 167 16.11 -12.30 1.51
N PRO A 168 15.51 -12.36 2.72
CA PRO A 168 15.96 -11.58 3.87
C PRO A 168 17.44 -11.77 4.21
N ASP A 169 18.05 -10.71 4.71
CA ASP A 169 19.48 -10.63 5.06
C ASP A 169 20.42 -10.94 3.89
N GLY A 170 19.98 -10.70 2.65
CA GLY A 170 20.78 -10.96 1.45
C GLY A 170 21.02 -12.44 1.16
N LYS A 171 20.15 -13.32 1.65
CA LYS A 171 20.24 -14.76 1.41
C LYS A 171 19.39 -15.18 0.22
N GLN A 172 19.99 -15.89 -0.73
CA GLN A 172 19.22 -16.48 -1.82
C GLN A 172 18.29 -17.58 -1.30
N MET A 173 17.07 -17.61 -1.82
CA MET A 173 16.02 -18.56 -1.44
C MET A 173 15.43 -19.20 -2.70
N GLN A 174 15.17 -20.50 -2.63
CA GLN A 174 14.42 -21.20 -3.65
C GLN A 174 12.92 -21.04 -3.39
N LEU A 175 12.21 -20.49 -4.36
CA LEU A 175 10.76 -20.42 -4.35
C LEU A 175 10.16 -21.50 -5.26
N GLY A 176 9.00 -22.01 -4.86
CA GLY A 176 8.18 -22.88 -5.70
C GLY A 176 7.39 -22.12 -6.76
N GLN A 177 6.39 -22.80 -7.33
CA GLN A 177 5.44 -22.21 -8.28
C GLN A 177 4.75 -20.96 -7.70
N MET A 178 4.55 -19.96 -8.55
CA MET A 178 3.77 -18.77 -8.24
C MET A 178 2.64 -18.62 -9.25
N ASP A 179 1.46 -18.31 -8.75
CA ASP A 179 0.22 -18.31 -9.54
C ASP A 179 -0.05 -16.97 -10.24
N GLY A 180 0.66 -15.92 -9.81
CA GLY A 180 0.57 -14.58 -10.40
C GLY A 180 -0.33 -13.62 -9.64
N ASP A 181 -0.45 -13.79 -8.32
CA ASP A 181 -1.15 -12.84 -7.45
C ASP A 181 -0.38 -11.51 -7.31
N ALA A 182 -1.07 -10.42 -7.00
CA ALA A 182 -0.42 -9.13 -6.70
C ALA A 182 0.34 -9.15 -5.37
N ILE A 183 -0.30 -9.64 -4.30
CA ILE A 183 0.29 -9.76 -2.97
C ILE A 183 -0.05 -11.12 -2.37
N ARG A 184 0.97 -11.85 -1.91
CA ARG A 184 0.82 -13.12 -1.19
C ARG A 184 1.38 -13.00 0.21
N LEU A 185 0.58 -13.34 1.22
CA LEU A 185 0.97 -13.47 2.61
C LEU A 185 0.97 -14.95 3.00
N VAL A 186 2.14 -15.49 3.34
CA VAL A 186 2.33 -16.92 3.62
C VAL A 186 3.05 -17.06 4.96
N SER A 187 2.35 -17.59 5.97
CA SER A 187 2.82 -17.62 7.36
C SER A 187 3.31 -16.25 7.88
N ALA A 188 2.68 -15.16 7.42
CA ALA A 188 3.02 -13.80 7.81
C ALA A 188 2.14 -13.31 8.96
N SER A 189 2.66 -12.43 9.80
CA SER A 189 1.88 -11.83 10.89
C SER A 189 1.96 -10.31 10.89
N LYS A 190 0.92 -9.62 11.35
CA LYS A 190 0.98 -8.17 11.57
C LYS A 190 1.38 -7.43 10.28
N VAL A 191 0.49 -7.49 9.29
CA VAL A 191 0.68 -6.88 7.97
C VAL A 191 -0.42 -5.86 7.72
N TRP A 192 -0.05 -4.68 7.24
CA TRP A 192 -0.98 -3.62 6.87
C TRP A 192 -0.83 -3.26 5.40
N ILE A 193 -1.89 -3.48 4.62
CA ILE A 193 -1.97 -3.16 3.19
C ILE A 193 -2.97 -2.01 3.05
N ASP A 194 -2.47 -0.84 2.65
CA ASP A 194 -3.23 0.41 2.72
C ASP A 194 -3.09 1.29 1.47
N HIS A 195 -4.16 1.98 1.07
CA HIS A 195 -4.12 2.99 -0.01
C HIS A 195 -3.48 2.51 -1.33
N SER A 196 -3.52 1.20 -1.60
CA SER A 196 -2.93 0.62 -2.81
C SER A 196 -4.01 0.32 -3.84
N THR A 197 -3.65 0.36 -5.11
CA THR A 197 -4.54 -0.02 -6.22
C THR A 197 -4.07 -1.35 -6.81
N LEU A 198 -4.92 -2.37 -6.78
CA LEU A 198 -4.60 -3.73 -7.22
C LEU A 198 -5.55 -4.13 -8.35
N PHE A 199 -5.02 -4.59 -9.48
CA PHE A 199 -5.86 -4.92 -10.65
C PHE A 199 -5.18 -5.84 -11.68
N SER A 200 -5.99 -6.52 -12.49
CA SER A 200 -5.58 -7.24 -13.71
C SER A 200 -4.37 -8.18 -13.54
N CYS A 201 -4.37 -8.96 -12.47
CA CYS A 201 -3.37 -10.00 -12.22
C CYS A 201 -3.84 -11.35 -12.75
N GLN A 202 -2.91 -12.25 -13.05
CA GLN A 202 -3.21 -13.50 -13.72
C GLN A 202 -4.08 -14.45 -12.89
N ASP A 203 -3.90 -14.49 -11.56
CA ASP A 203 -4.75 -15.28 -10.66
C ASP A 203 -5.54 -14.42 -9.67
N GLY A 204 -5.06 -14.21 -8.44
CA GLY A 204 -5.68 -13.37 -7.42
C GLY A 204 -5.10 -11.95 -7.35
N LEU A 205 -5.68 -11.08 -6.50
CA LEU A 205 -5.00 -9.84 -6.08
C LEU A 205 -4.35 -10.00 -4.71
N LEU A 206 -5.07 -10.56 -3.73
CA LEU A 206 -4.55 -10.75 -2.39
C LEU A 206 -4.85 -12.15 -1.87
N ASP A 207 -3.77 -12.88 -1.55
CA ASP A 207 -3.85 -14.19 -0.92
C ASP A 207 -3.27 -14.13 0.50
N VAL A 208 -4.08 -14.48 1.51
CA VAL A 208 -3.66 -14.59 2.91
C VAL A 208 -3.81 -16.03 3.35
N THR A 209 -2.70 -16.75 3.52
CA THR A 209 -2.74 -18.21 3.68
C THR A 209 -1.71 -18.72 4.68
N ARG A 210 -1.79 -20.03 4.98
CA ARG A 210 -0.76 -20.80 5.68
C ARG A 210 -0.43 -20.25 7.07
N GLY A 211 -1.46 -19.97 7.86
CA GLY A 211 -1.37 -19.47 9.23
C GLY A 211 -1.03 -17.99 9.32
N SER A 212 -1.21 -17.23 8.23
CA SER A 212 -1.07 -15.78 8.28
C SER A 212 -2.17 -15.16 9.14
N THR A 213 -1.85 -14.15 9.94
CA THR A 213 -2.82 -13.56 10.90
C THR A 213 -2.46 -12.13 11.28
N PHE A 214 -3.35 -11.43 11.97
CA PHE A 214 -3.19 -10.02 12.32
C PHE A 214 -2.97 -9.14 11.09
N VAL A 215 -3.86 -9.25 10.10
CA VAL A 215 -3.77 -8.49 8.86
C VAL A 215 -4.85 -7.40 8.83
N THR A 216 -4.51 -6.22 8.36
CA THR A 216 -5.48 -5.17 8.01
C THR A 216 -5.30 -4.81 6.54
N VAL A 217 -6.40 -4.86 5.79
CA VAL A 217 -6.51 -4.47 4.39
C VAL A 217 -7.45 -3.29 4.33
N SER A 218 -6.94 -2.09 4.09
CA SER A 218 -7.72 -0.86 4.18
C SER A 218 -7.51 0.15 3.07
N ASN A 219 -8.53 0.93 2.74
CA ASN A 219 -8.44 2.03 1.75
C ASN A 219 -7.86 1.62 0.39
N ASN A 220 -7.86 0.33 0.05
CA ASN A 220 -7.33 -0.13 -1.22
C ASN A 220 -8.41 0.00 -2.29
N TRP A 221 -7.97 0.15 -3.53
CA TRP A 221 -8.83 0.09 -4.70
C TRP A 221 -8.55 -1.21 -5.46
N PHE A 222 -9.47 -2.17 -5.36
CA PHE A 222 -9.46 -3.40 -6.15
C PHE A 222 -10.36 -3.20 -7.37
N ARG A 223 -9.88 -3.57 -8.57
CA ARG A 223 -10.66 -3.44 -9.81
C ARG A 223 -10.17 -4.41 -10.88
N ASP A 224 -10.99 -4.59 -11.91
CA ASP A 224 -10.62 -5.30 -13.14
C ASP A 224 -10.01 -6.68 -12.85
N GLN A 225 -10.71 -7.47 -12.02
CA GLN A 225 -10.26 -8.76 -11.53
C GLN A 225 -11.41 -9.73 -11.30
N ASP A 226 -11.24 -10.99 -11.73
CA ASP A 226 -12.16 -12.06 -11.37
C ASP A 226 -12.04 -12.45 -9.88
N LYS A 227 -10.89 -12.97 -9.47
CA LYS A 227 -10.60 -13.42 -8.10
C LYS A 227 -9.91 -12.33 -7.29
N VAL A 228 -10.63 -11.65 -6.39
CA VAL A 228 -10.05 -10.50 -5.67
C VAL A 228 -9.20 -10.92 -4.47
N MET A 229 -9.79 -11.52 -3.44
CA MET A 229 -9.11 -11.76 -2.16
C MET A 229 -9.47 -13.12 -1.57
N LEU A 230 -8.47 -13.97 -1.34
CA LEU A 230 -8.62 -15.28 -0.72
C LEU A 230 -8.01 -15.29 0.69
N LEU A 231 -8.81 -15.64 1.70
CA LEU A 231 -8.42 -15.73 3.10
C LEU A 231 -8.47 -17.21 3.55
N GLY A 232 -7.35 -17.91 3.40
CA GLY A 232 -7.26 -19.37 3.56
C GLY A 232 -7.51 -20.11 2.24
N HIS A 233 -6.67 -21.10 1.94
CA HIS A 233 -6.69 -21.81 0.64
C HIS A 233 -7.04 -23.30 0.75
N ASP A 234 -6.86 -23.90 1.93
CA ASP A 234 -6.92 -25.34 2.15
C ASP A 234 -7.84 -25.62 3.35
N ASP A 235 -8.98 -26.26 3.07
CA ASP A 235 -10.05 -26.53 4.05
C ASP A 235 -9.55 -27.37 5.25
N GLY A 236 -8.46 -28.13 5.06
CA GLY A 236 -7.83 -28.94 6.10
C GLY A 236 -6.74 -28.21 6.89
N PHE A 237 -6.37 -26.97 6.52
CA PHE A 237 -5.21 -26.31 7.10
C PHE A 237 -5.51 -25.69 8.47
N LEU A 238 -5.34 -26.50 9.53
CA LEU A 238 -5.72 -26.17 10.90
C LEU A 238 -5.18 -24.84 11.44
N ARG A 239 -4.00 -24.39 10.99
CA ARG A 239 -3.42 -23.12 11.46
C ARG A 239 -4.22 -21.89 10.99
N ASP A 240 -5.02 -22.01 9.92
CA ASP A 240 -5.87 -20.91 9.44
C ASP A 240 -7.09 -20.66 10.35
N LYS A 241 -7.42 -21.57 11.30
CA LYS A 241 -8.44 -21.30 12.33
C LYS A 241 -8.11 -20.09 13.21
N GLY A 242 -6.83 -19.74 13.34
CA GLY A 242 -6.35 -18.56 14.08
C GLY A 242 -6.22 -17.30 13.23
N MET A 243 -6.62 -17.34 11.96
CA MET A 243 -6.52 -16.20 11.05
C MET A 243 -7.44 -15.07 11.51
N LYS A 244 -6.88 -13.86 11.57
CA LYS A 244 -7.59 -12.63 11.91
C LYS A 244 -7.26 -11.56 10.89
N VAL A 245 -8.24 -11.19 10.07
CA VAL A 245 -8.10 -10.21 9.00
C VAL A 245 -9.19 -9.15 9.12
N THR A 246 -8.81 -7.88 9.09
CA THR A 246 -9.73 -6.75 8.98
C THR A 246 -9.74 -6.27 7.54
N VAL A 247 -10.91 -6.24 6.90
CA VAL A 247 -11.11 -5.65 5.58
C VAL A 247 -12.03 -4.45 5.76
N ALA A 248 -11.54 -3.23 5.55
CA ALA A 248 -12.30 -2.01 5.85
C ALA A 248 -11.99 -0.87 4.88
N PHE A 249 -12.98 -0.06 4.50
CA PHE A 249 -12.81 1.13 3.66
C PHE A 249 -12.20 0.89 2.26
N ASN A 250 -12.11 -0.37 1.82
CA ASN A 250 -11.66 -0.69 0.47
C ASN A 250 -12.77 -0.37 -0.53
N HIS A 251 -12.38 0.05 -1.74
CA HIS A 251 -13.26 0.14 -2.88
C HIS A 251 -13.07 -1.10 -3.76
N PHE A 252 -14.16 -1.84 -3.99
CA PHE A 252 -14.19 -3.01 -4.85
C PHE A 252 -14.99 -2.69 -6.12
N GLY A 253 -14.30 -2.53 -7.24
CA GLY A 253 -14.88 -2.21 -8.52
C GLY A 253 -14.14 -1.08 -9.25
N PRO A 254 -14.41 -0.85 -10.54
CA PRO A 254 -15.31 -1.65 -11.37
C PRO A 254 -14.75 -3.06 -11.66
N ASN A 255 -15.60 -3.94 -12.19
CA ASN A 255 -15.22 -5.24 -12.74
C ASN A 255 -14.50 -6.17 -11.74
N CYS A 256 -14.96 -6.19 -10.48
CA CYS A 256 -14.60 -7.22 -9.53
C CYS A 256 -15.70 -8.29 -9.48
N ASN A 257 -15.40 -9.52 -9.88
CA ASN A 257 -16.45 -10.54 -10.02
C ASN A 257 -16.73 -11.29 -8.71
N GLN A 258 -15.69 -11.66 -7.95
CA GLN A 258 -15.83 -12.53 -6.78
C GLN A 258 -14.70 -12.37 -5.74
N ARG A 259 -14.88 -13.01 -4.57
CA ARG A 259 -13.93 -13.10 -3.46
C ARG A 259 -13.63 -11.75 -2.78
N MET A 260 -14.66 -11.10 -2.22
CA MET A 260 -14.54 -9.79 -1.57
C MET A 260 -15.05 -9.75 -0.11
N PRO A 261 -14.49 -10.56 0.82
CA PRO A 261 -13.49 -11.63 0.62
C PRO A 261 -14.14 -13.01 0.35
N ARG A 262 -13.31 -14.04 0.08
CA ARG A 262 -13.67 -15.48 0.17
C ARG A 262 -12.78 -16.17 1.19
#